data_AF-A0A7G8IPQ8-F1
#
_entry.id   AF-A0A7G8IPQ8-F1
#
_cell.length_a   1.000
_cell.length_b   1.000
_cell.length_c   1.000
_cell.angle_alpha   90.00
_cell.angle_beta   90.00
_cell.angle_gamma   90.00
#
_symmetry.space_group_name_H-M   'P 1'
#
loop_
_entity.id
_entity.type
_entity.pdbx_description
1 polymer ?
#
loop_
_entity_poly.entity_id
_entity_poly.type
_entity_poly.pdbx_seq_one_letter_code
_entity_poly.pdbx_strand_id
1 'polypeptide(L)'
;MKFFKQLLVAPAALGLLAPMAAGATEVNVAGVADYASTGEQVTSINQFSDVYPTDWAYQALSNLIERYGCVAGYPDGSYRGNRAMTRFEAAALLNACLDRVTEVTDEVKRLMKEFEKELVILKGRVDGLEARVGELEATQFSTTTKLKGKVDFVMGGVSYTGEDYDLGEGPAYQGQDAFTFNYRTTLNLNTSFTGKDLLYTRLRAGNFGKGAFSGKGYTGNQTQLDVAKETGNTVKVDKLWYQFPVGDDLQVFVGPLIENYYMLGAAPSVYRQILKQFKLGGYYGVYGASTAPGAGVVWRPNSRVNPFDPKFSISLNYTAKAGKDSDPQKGGIGTDNSRSKFLAQVAYGGPQWSISAAYAYIQNGATVGYGTPLGASTTVVGGGDSSFSRGFKDANALALRAWWQPQESGWIPSISAGWGLTSFNSNDYDLTEFEISPKQTSQDWMVGLGWKDAFIKGNLLGFAIGQPQFETARDSGTPDDGNYALELFYQFQVTDNISVTPAAFYVSRPFGELTGTNDTYGGTGAESFGTFGYLVKTSFKF
;
A
#
# COMPACT_ATOMS: atom_id res chain seq x y z
N MET A 1 -15.97 -53.58 3.93
CA MET A 1 -16.94 -52.82 4.74
C MET A 1 -16.75 -51.35 4.42
N LYS A 2 -17.73 -50.72 3.74
CA LYS A 2 -18.56 -49.62 4.30
C LYS A 2 -17.72 -48.33 4.46
N PHE A 3 -17.92 -47.23 3.76
CA PHE A 3 -19.10 -46.54 3.25
C PHE A 3 -18.53 -45.39 2.39
N PHE A 4 -18.88 -45.25 1.11
CA PHE A 4 -18.94 -43.94 0.39
C PHE A 4 -19.31 -44.15 -1.10
N LYS A 5 -20.41 -44.85 -1.35
CA LYS A 5 -21.11 -44.83 -2.65
C LYS A 5 -22.60 -44.70 -2.39
N GLN A 6 -23.02 -43.48 -2.10
CA GLN A 6 -24.42 -43.06 -2.17
C GLN A 6 -24.46 -41.67 -2.79
N LEU A 7 -25.49 -41.47 -3.61
CA LEU A 7 -25.86 -40.28 -4.39
C LEU A 7 -25.05 -39.98 -5.66
N LEU A 8 -25.46 -40.62 -6.76
CA LEU A 8 -25.82 -39.91 -8.00
C LEU A 8 -26.54 -40.90 -8.94
N VAL A 9 -27.81 -41.19 -8.66
CA VAL A 9 -28.72 -41.79 -9.64
C VAL A 9 -30.13 -41.28 -9.35
N ALA A 10 -30.63 -40.39 -10.21
CA ALA A 10 -32.02 -40.27 -10.67
C ALA A 10 -32.11 -39.01 -11.58
N PRO A 11 -33.07 -38.90 -12.51
CA PRO A 11 -32.86 -39.38 -13.87
C PRO A 11 -33.24 -38.31 -14.93
N ALA A 12 -32.59 -38.35 -16.09
CA ALA A 12 -33.15 -37.76 -17.29
C ALA A 12 -34.10 -38.77 -17.94
N ALA A 13 -35.42 -38.54 -17.84
CA ALA A 13 -36.42 -38.91 -18.85
C ALA A 13 -37.84 -38.54 -18.35
N LEU A 14 -38.32 -37.36 -18.75
CA LEU A 14 -39.76 -37.09 -18.87
C LEU A 14 -40.18 -37.60 -20.25
N GLY A 15 -40.73 -38.81 -20.30
CA GLY A 15 -41.38 -39.37 -21.47
C GLY A 15 -42.87 -39.03 -21.48
N LEU A 16 -43.34 -38.58 -22.64
CA LEU A 16 -44.75 -38.47 -23.03
C LEU A 16 -45.51 -39.79 -22.77
N LEU A 17 -46.75 -39.65 -22.29
CA LEU A 17 -47.72 -40.73 -22.17
C LEU A 17 -48.44 -40.96 -23.50
N ALA A 18 -48.51 -42.22 -23.94
CA ALA A 18 -49.71 -42.81 -24.54
C ALA A 18 -49.62 -44.36 -24.51
N PRO A 19 -50.65 -45.09 -24.03
CA PRO A 19 -50.69 -46.54 -23.98
C PRO A 19 -51.47 -47.13 -25.15
N MET A 20 -51.06 -48.27 -25.70
CA MET A 20 -51.98 -49.26 -26.28
C MET A 20 -51.37 -50.66 -26.19
N ALA A 21 -52.02 -51.52 -25.41
CA ALA A 21 -51.84 -52.96 -25.41
C ALA A 21 -52.66 -53.60 -26.53
N ALA A 22 -52.16 -54.69 -27.14
CA ALA A 22 -52.91 -55.91 -27.46
C ALA A 22 -52.15 -56.82 -28.44
N GLY A 23 -52.20 -58.13 -28.19
CA GLY A 23 -52.12 -59.17 -29.23
C GLY A 23 -50.80 -59.92 -29.35
N ALA A 24 -50.45 -60.77 -28.37
CA ALA A 24 -49.46 -61.81 -28.56
C ALA A 24 -50.06 -62.93 -29.43
N THR A 25 -49.59 -63.05 -30.68
CA THR A 25 -49.63 -64.30 -31.45
C THR A 25 -48.58 -65.24 -30.86
N GLU A 26 -48.96 -66.49 -30.59
CA GLU A 26 -48.07 -67.53 -30.07
C GLU A 26 -46.77 -67.63 -30.89
N VAL A 27 -45.64 -67.70 -30.19
CA VAL A 27 -44.30 -67.77 -30.76
C VAL A 27 -44.01 -69.22 -31.15
N ASN A 28 -43.86 -69.49 -32.45
CA ASN A 28 -43.36 -70.78 -32.92
C ASN A 28 -41.83 -70.84 -32.74
N VAL A 29 -41.39 -71.26 -31.55
CA VAL A 29 -39.97 -71.35 -31.16
C VAL A 29 -39.19 -72.29 -32.09
N ALA A 30 -39.82 -73.29 -32.70
CA ALA A 30 -39.17 -74.20 -33.64
C ALA A 30 -38.76 -73.49 -34.94
N GLY A 31 -39.61 -72.61 -35.49
CA GLY A 31 -39.30 -71.85 -36.71
C GLY A 31 -38.20 -70.80 -36.51
N VAL A 32 -38.05 -70.27 -35.30
CA VAL A 32 -37.00 -69.30 -34.92
C VAL A 32 -35.65 -70.00 -34.72
N ALA A 33 -35.68 -71.22 -34.14
CA ALA A 33 -34.49 -72.04 -33.99
C ALA A 33 -33.92 -72.48 -35.36
N ASP A 34 -34.78 -72.79 -36.34
CA ASP A 34 -34.31 -73.17 -37.68
C ASP A 34 -33.63 -72.01 -38.42
N TYR A 35 -34.18 -70.79 -38.36
CA TYR A 35 -33.63 -69.61 -39.06
C TYR A 35 -32.27 -69.14 -38.53
N ALA A 36 -31.89 -69.58 -37.33
CA ALA A 36 -30.64 -69.22 -36.68
C ALA A 36 -29.81 -70.44 -36.24
N SER A 37 -30.19 -71.65 -36.67
CA SER A 37 -29.44 -72.85 -36.31
C SER A 37 -28.03 -72.77 -36.90
N THR A 38 -27.03 -73.01 -36.07
CA THR A 38 -25.60 -72.95 -36.39
C THR A 38 -25.15 -74.13 -37.26
N GLY A 39 -25.89 -74.43 -38.32
CA GLY A 39 -25.48 -75.30 -39.42
C GLY A 39 -25.03 -74.42 -40.60
N GLU A 40 -23.83 -74.70 -41.12
CA GLU A 40 -23.16 -74.05 -42.26
C GLU A 40 -23.65 -72.63 -42.64
N GLN A 41 -22.96 -71.63 -42.08
CA GLN A 41 -23.20 -70.22 -42.36
C GLN A 41 -23.02 -69.94 -43.86
N VAL A 42 -24.04 -69.39 -44.50
CA VAL A 42 -24.03 -69.03 -45.91
C VAL A 42 -23.00 -67.91 -46.15
N THR A 43 -21.98 -68.21 -46.95
CA THR A 43 -20.83 -67.31 -47.24
C THR A 43 -20.93 -66.63 -48.59
N SER A 44 -21.92 -66.98 -49.41
CA SER A 44 -22.17 -66.36 -50.71
C SER A 44 -23.65 -66.35 -51.05
N ILE A 45 -24.13 -65.29 -51.72
CA ILE A 45 -25.52 -65.18 -52.16
C ILE A 45 -25.96 -66.32 -53.08
N ASN A 46 -25.02 -66.93 -53.82
CA ASN A 46 -25.29 -68.03 -54.75
C ASN A 46 -25.63 -69.36 -54.04
N GLN A 47 -25.52 -69.42 -52.72
CA GLN A 47 -25.92 -70.59 -51.92
C GLN A 47 -27.42 -70.57 -51.59
N PHE A 48 -28.11 -69.45 -51.83
CA PHE A 48 -29.56 -69.40 -51.72
C PHE A 48 -30.24 -69.98 -52.96
N SER A 49 -31.09 -70.98 -52.75
CA SER A 49 -31.83 -71.67 -53.80
C SER A 49 -33.00 -70.84 -54.39
N ASP A 50 -33.39 -69.77 -53.69
CA ASP A 50 -34.60 -68.99 -53.96
C ASP A 50 -34.35 -67.48 -54.14
N VAL A 51 -33.08 -67.08 -54.36
CA VAL A 51 -32.71 -65.68 -54.62
C VAL A 51 -31.98 -65.59 -55.96
N TYR A 52 -32.56 -64.89 -56.93
CA TYR A 52 -32.05 -64.75 -58.29
C TYR A 52 -31.48 -63.34 -58.54
N PRO A 53 -30.52 -63.17 -59.47
CA PRO A 53 -29.95 -61.86 -59.80
C PRO A 53 -30.97 -60.80 -60.25
N THR A 54 -32.16 -61.23 -60.67
CA THR A 54 -33.29 -60.37 -61.06
C THR A 54 -34.13 -59.88 -59.88
N ASP A 55 -33.95 -60.45 -58.68
CA ASP A 55 -34.72 -60.09 -57.50
C ASP A 55 -34.23 -58.77 -56.91
N TRP A 56 -35.18 -57.92 -56.50
CA TRP A 56 -34.86 -56.61 -55.91
C TRP A 56 -33.97 -56.70 -54.66
N ALA A 57 -34.08 -57.80 -53.90
CA ALA A 57 -33.32 -58.03 -52.68
C ALA A 57 -31.89 -58.53 -52.95
N TYR A 58 -31.57 -58.98 -54.18
CA TYR A 58 -30.29 -59.61 -54.52
C TYR A 58 -29.10 -58.70 -54.20
N GLN A 59 -29.12 -57.45 -54.65
CA GLN A 59 -28.00 -56.51 -54.40
C GLN A 59 -27.85 -56.17 -52.91
N ALA A 60 -28.96 -56.06 -52.18
CA ALA A 60 -28.94 -55.75 -50.76
C ALA A 60 -28.34 -56.92 -49.95
N LEU A 61 -28.77 -58.15 -50.26
CA LEU A 61 -28.25 -59.36 -49.64
C LEU A 61 -26.79 -59.63 -50.03
N SER A 62 -26.40 -59.39 -51.28
CA SER A 62 -25.01 -59.56 -51.74
C SER A 62 -24.07 -58.65 -50.97
N ASN A 63 -24.43 -57.38 -50.81
CA ASN A 63 -23.65 -56.44 -50.00
C ASN A 63 -23.60 -56.86 -48.52
N LEU A 64 -24.69 -57.41 -47.98
CA LEU A 64 -24.74 -57.82 -46.58
C LEU A 64 -23.85 -59.05 -46.31
N ILE A 65 -23.85 -60.04 -47.22
CA ILE A 65 -23.04 -61.25 -47.13
C ILE A 65 -21.56 -60.93 -47.38
N GLU A 66 -21.25 -60.27 -48.49
CA GLU A 66 -19.87 -60.10 -48.94
C GLU A 66 -19.13 -59.03 -48.14
N ARG A 67 -19.82 -57.97 -47.71
CA ARG A 67 -19.17 -56.83 -47.02
C ARG A 67 -19.21 -56.94 -45.51
N TYR A 68 -20.27 -57.52 -44.96
CA TYR A 68 -20.48 -57.59 -43.52
C TYR A 68 -20.49 -59.03 -42.97
N GLY A 69 -20.40 -60.04 -43.85
CA GLY A 69 -20.31 -61.45 -43.44
C GLY A 69 -21.55 -61.94 -42.69
N CYS A 70 -22.69 -61.26 -42.83
CA CYS A 70 -23.86 -61.54 -42.01
C CYS A 70 -25.13 -61.67 -42.86
N VAL A 71 -25.57 -62.91 -43.10
CA VAL A 71 -26.98 -63.19 -43.43
C VAL A 71 -27.36 -64.51 -42.76
N ALA A 72 -28.54 -64.53 -42.14
CA ALA A 72 -29.19 -65.74 -41.66
C ALA A 72 -30.14 -66.28 -42.74
N GLY A 73 -29.99 -67.55 -43.08
CA GLY A 73 -30.85 -68.30 -43.98
C GLY A 73 -31.51 -69.46 -43.25
N TYR A 74 -32.47 -70.11 -43.89
CA TYR A 74 -32.98 -71.39 -43.38
C TYR A 74 -31.95 -72.51 -43.67
N PRO A 75 -31.93 -73.60 -42.87
CA PRO A 75 -30.97 -74.70 -43.04
C PRO A 75 -31.13 -75.46 -44.36
N ASP A 76 -32.26 -75.27 -45.04
CA ASP A 76 -32.54 -75.80 -46.38
C ASP A 76 -31.92 -74.95 -47.52
N GLY A 77 -31.13 -73.92 -47.19
CA GLY A 77 -30.50 -73.03 -48.17
C GLY A 77 -31.50 -72.08 -48.83
N SER A 78 -32.62 -71.76 -48.19
CA SER A 78 -33.58 -70.75 -48.65
C SER A 78 -33.54 -69.47 -47.82
N TYR A 79 -33.88 -68.34 -48.43
CA TYR A 79 -34.05 -67.03 -47.78
C TYR A 79 -35.52 -66.74 -47.46
N ARG A 80 -36.44 -67.28 -48.27
CA ARG A 80 -37.90 -67.13 -48.20
C ARG A 80 -38.36 -65.66 -48.23
N GLY A 81 -37.80 -64.86 -49.13
CA GLY A 81 -38.09 -63.41 -49.23
C GLY A 81 -39.55 -63.04 -49.57
N ASN A 82 -40.35 -64.00 -50.05
CA ASN A 82 -41.76 -63.80 -50.42
C ASN A 82 -42.77 -64.00 -49.27
N ARG A 83 -42.31 -64.23 -48.04
CA ARG A 83 -43.16 -64.31 -46.85
C ARG A 83 -42.81 -63.23 -45.83
N ALA A 84 -43.79 -62.82 -45.04
CA ALA A 84 -43.54 -61.96 -43.89
C ALA A 84 -42.66 -62.71 -42.87
N MET A 85 -41.57 -62.08 -42.47
CA MET A 85 -40.67 -62.57 -41.42
C MET A 85 -41.29 -62.29 -40.03
N THR A 86 -41.14 -63.22 -39.10
CA THR A 86 -41.57 -63.01 -37.71
C THR A 86 -40.63 -62.04 -36.99
N ARG A 87 -41.13 -61.37 -35.94
CA ARG A 87 -40.30 -60.48 -35.08
C ARG A 87 -39.10 -61.21 -34.46
N PHE A 88 -39.21 -62.51 -34.24
CA PHE A 88 -38.16 -63.34 -33.65
C PHE A 88 -37.09 -63.73 -34.67
N GLU A 89 -37.47 -64.08 -35.89
CA GLU A 89 -36.53 -64.28 -37.00
C GLU A 89 -35.75 -62.99 -37.32
N ALA A 90 -36.44 -61.84 -37.28
CA ALA A 90 -35.80 -60.53 -37.44
C ALA A 90 -34.78 -60.23 -36.33
N ALA A 91 -35.13 -60.55 -35.07
CA ALA A 91 -34.24 -60.35 -33.92
C ALA A 91 -33.01 -61.28 -33.98
N ALA A 92 -33.19 -62.53 -34.45
CA ALA A 92 -32.10 -63.48 -34.61
C ALA A 92 -31.10 -63.04 -35.70
N LEU A 93 -31.61 -62.57 -36.85
CA LEU A 93 -30.78 -61.99 -37.92
C LEU A 93 -30.02 -60.76 -37.42
N LEU A 94 -30.70 -59.86 -36.70
CA LEU A 94 -30.07 -58.66 -36.15
C LEU A 94 -28.98 -59.00 -35.12
N ASN A 95 -29.23 -59.96 -34.24
CA ASN A 95 -28.26 -60.39 -33.23
C ASN A 95 -27.02 -61.02 -33.88
N ALA A 96 -27.20 -61.83 -34.93
CA ALA A 96 -26.10 -62.39 -35.70
C ALA A 96 -25.23 -61.30 -36.39
N CYS A 97 -25.83 -60.17 -36.78
CA CYS A 97 -25.09 -59.07 -37.41
C CYS A 97 -24.46 -58.10 -36.41
N LEU A 98 -25.05 -57.92 -35.22
CA LEU A 98 -24.55 -56.98 -34.21
C LEU A 98 -23.16 -57.33 -33.67
N ASP A 99 -22.84 -58.62 -33.58
CA ASP A 99 -21.52 -59.10 -33.16
C ASP A 99 -20.40 -58.74 -34.16
N ARG A 100 -20.74 -58.43 -35.42
CA ARG A 100 -19.77 -58.05 -36.46
C ARG A 100 -19.68 -56.55 -36.71
N VAL A 101 -20.75 -55.80 -36.44
CA VAL A 101 -20.76 -54.32 -36.53
C VAL A 101 -20.00 -53.66 -35.37
N THR A 102 -19.72 -54.40 -34.28
CA THR A 102 -18.94 -53.92 -33.13
C THR A 102 -17.42 -54.14 -33.25
N GLU A 103 -16.94 -54.64 -34.38
CA GLU A 103 -15.50 -54.80 -34.62
C GLU A 103 -14.87 -53.41 -34.84
N VAL A 104 -14.18 -52.94 -33.79
CA VAL A 104 -13.42 -51.68 -33.80
C VAL A 104 -12.53 -51.63 -35.04
N THR A 105 -12.93 -50.83 -36.02
CA THR A 105 -12.24 -50.73 -37.31
C THR A 105 -10.81 -50.24 -37.10
N ASP A 106 -9.89 -50.67 -37.96
CA ASP A 106 -8.48 -50.32 -37.87
C ASP A 106 -8.23 -48.80 -37.99
N GLU A 107 -9.17 -48.06 -38.56
CA GLU A 107 -9.19 -46.59 -38.59
C GLU A 107 -9.37 -45.98 -37.20
N VAL A 108 -10.25 -46.56 -36.36
CA VAL A 108 -10.42 -46.13 -34.97
C VAL A 108 -9.17 -46.46 -34.16
N LYS A 109 -8.55 -47.63 -34.36
CA LYS A 109 -7.26 -47.96 -33.73
C LYS A 109 -6.15 -47.00 -34.15
N ARG A 110 -6.12 -46.58 -35.42
CA ARG A 110 -5.15 -45.58 -35.93
C ARG A 110 -5.38 -44.22 -35.30
N LEU A 111 -6.62 -43.75 -35.26
CA LEU A 111 -7.00 -42.49 -34.60
C LEU A 111 -6.66 -42.54 -33.11
N MET A 112 -6.96 -43.62 -32.40
CA MET A 112 -6.57 -43.78 -30.99
C MET A 112 -5.04 -43.72 -30.80
N LYS A 113 -4.26 -44.31 -31.70
CA LYS A 113 -2.78 -44.27 -31.68
C LYS A 113 -2.22 -42.88 -32.01
N GLU A 114 -2.88 -42.13 -32.89
CA GLU A 114 -2.54 -40.73 -33.18
C GLU A 114 -2.90 -39.82 -32.00
N PHE A 115 -4.09 -40.01 -31.40
CA PHE A 115 -4.51 -39.29 -30.20
C PHE A 115 -3.65 -39.60 -28.97
N GLU A 116 -3.13 -40.82 -28.83
CA GLU A 116 -2.23 -41.19 -27.73
C GLU A 116 -0.95 -40.34 -27.73
N LYS A 117 -0.38 -40.05 -28.91
CA LYS A 117 0.77 -39.15 -29.04
C LYS A 117 0.43 -37.72 -28.63
N GLU A 118 -0.71 -37.21 -29.08
CA GLU A 118 -1.18 -35.86 -28.71
C GLU A 118 -1.51 -35.77 -27.21
N LEU A 119 -2.08 -36.82 -26.61
CA LEU A 119 -2.36 -36.91 -25.18
C LEU A 119 -1.09 -36.92 -24.34
N VAL A 120 -0.02 -37.57 -24.80
CA VAL A 120 1.29 -37.52 -24.14
C VAL A 120 1.86 -36.10 -24.19
N ILE A 121 1.70 -35.38 -25.30
CA ILE A 121 2.13 -33.98 -25.43
C ILE A 121 1.30 -33.06 -24.51
N LEU A 122 -0.02 -33.23 -24.51
CA LEU A 122 -0.94 -32.49 -23.63
C LEU A 122 -0.64 -32.77 -22.16
N LYS A 123 -0.43 -34.03 -21.78
CA LYS A 123 -0.02 -34.40 -20.43
C LYS A 123 1.33 -33.79 -20.06
N GLY A 124 2.33 -33.83 -20.94
CA GLY A 124 3.61 -33.16 -20.71
C GLY A 124 3.48 -31.63 -20.56
N ARG A 125 2.55 -31.00 -21.30
CA ARG A 125 2.24 -29.56 -21.13
C ARG A 125 1.49 -29.28 -19.84
N VAL A 126 0.57 -30.16 -19.42
CA VAL A 126 -0.15 -30.07 -18.14
C VAL A 126 0.81 -30.29 -16.98
N ASP A 127 1.63 -31.34 -17.01
CA ASP A 127 2.67 -31.61 -16.01
C ASP A 127 3.69 -30.46 -15.95
N GLY A 128 4.05 -29.87 -17.09
CA GLY A 128 4.92 -28.67 -17.15
C GLY A 128 4.24 -27.40 -16.63
N LEU A 129 2.92 -27.26 -16.82
CA LEU A 129 2.12 -26.19 -16.24
C LEU A 129 1.92 -26.38 -14.74
N GLU A 130 1.64 -27.59 -14.26
CA GLU A 130 1.55 -27.95 -12.85
C GLU A 130 2.90 -27.81 -12.15
N ALA A 131 4.00 -28.16 -12.80
CA ALA A 131 5.34 -27.91 -12.28
C ALA A 131 5.66 -26.42 -12.21
N ARG A 132 5.27 -25.62 -13.23
CA ARG A 132 5.40 -24.15 -13.20
C ARG A 132 4.49 -23.51 -12.16
N VAL A 133 3.27 -24.01 -12.00
CA VAL A 133 2.32 -23.57 -10.96
C VAL A 133 2.86 -23.96 -9.59
N GLY A 134 3.37 -25.17 -9.41
CA GLY A 134 3.99 -25.66 -8.19
C GLY A 134 5.28 -24.91 -7.84
N GLU A 135 6.09 -24.52 -8.84
CA GLU A 135 7.26 -23.65 -8.65
C GLU A 135 6.81 -22.22 -8.29
N LEU A 136 5.76 -21.69 -8.93
CA LEU A 136 5.17 -20.39 -8.59
C LEU A 136 4.53 -20.40 -7.20
N GLU A 137 3.86 -21.48 -6.79
CA GLU A 137 3.28 -21.71 -5.46
C GLU A 137 4.36 -21.95 -4.40
N ALA A 138 5.42 -22.70 -4.72
CA ALA A 138 6.58 -22.86 -3.84
C ALA A 138 7.41 -21.57 -3.72
N THR A 139 7.35 -20.69 -4.73
CA THR A 139 7.87 -19.32 -4.69
C THR A 139 6.81 -18.27 -4.29
N GLN A 140 5.62 -18.67 -3.81
CA GLN A 140 4.64 -17.74 -3.20
C GLN A 140 5.08 -17.18 -1.84
N PHE A 141 6.31 -17.44 -1.39
CA PHE A 141 7.06 -16.41 -0.68
C PHE A 141 7.61 -15.39 -1.69
N SER A 142 6.72 -14.75 -2.44
CA SER A 142 7.08 -13.61 -3.29
C SER A 142 7.28 -12.39 -2.39
N THR A 143 8.38 -12.39 -1.63
CA THR A 143 8.92 -11.19 -0.98
C THR A 143 9.40 -10.25 -2.07
N THR A 144 8.47 -9.52 -2.70
CA THR A 144 8.82 -8.50 -3.70
C THR A 144 9.37 -7.30 -2.96
N THR A 145 10.62 -7.41 -2.52
CA THR A 145 11.34 -6.26 -1.96
C THR A 145 11.66 -5.30 -3.09
N LYS A 146 10.98 -4.16 -3.10
CA LYS A 146 11.29 -3.05 -4.02
C LYS A 146 12.20 -2.05 -3.33
N LEU A 147 13.43 -1.93 -3.82
CA LEU A 147 14.36 -0.88 -3.44
C LEU A 147 13.95 0.44 -4.12
N LYS A 148 13.94 1.54 -3.36
CA LYS A 148 13.85 2.90 -3.87
C LYS A 148 14.97 3.74 -3.28
N GLY A 149 15.87 4.20 -4.13
CA GLY A 149 17.00 5.07 -3.79
C GLY A 149 16.68 6.54 -3.98
N LYS A 150 17.17 7.37 -3.08
CA LYS A 150 17.20 8.82 -3.24
C LYS A 150 18.47 9.42 -2.66
N VAL A 151 19.14 10.27 -3.43
CA VAL A 151 20.26 11.09 -2.97
C VAL A 151 19.89 12.56 -3.13
N ASP A 152 20.07 13.34 -2.07
CA ASP A 152 19.87 14.79 -2.07
C ASP A 152 21.21 15.45 -1.80
N PHE A 153 21.61 16.37 -2.67
CA PHE A 153 22.73 17.30 -2.52
C PHE A 153 22.17 18.68 -2.22
N VAL A 154 22.70 19.35 -1.20
CA VAL A 154 22.28 20.69 -0.80
C VAL A 154 23.51 21.56 -0.66
N MET A 155 23.57 22.63 -1.43
CA MET A 155 24.58 23.66 -1.29
C MET A 155 23.91 25.00 -0.98
N GLY A 156 24.45 25.80 -0.07
CA GLY A 156 23.82 27.05 0.36
C GLY A 156 24.35 27.56 1.69
N GLY A 157 23.75 28.62 2.20
CA GLY A 157 24.11 29.18 3.50
C GLY A 157 22.96 29.98 4.10
N VAL A 158 23.21 30.58 5.26
CA VAL A 158 22.31 31.56 5.87
C VAL A 158 23.05 32.87 6.07
N SER A 159 22.31 33.97 6.13
CA SER A 159 22.78 35.27 6.54
C SER A 159 21.84 35.78 7.62
N TYR A 160 22.40 36.34 8.68
CA TYR A 160 21.62 37.02 9.70
C TYR A 160 21.29 38.44 9.25
N THR A 161 20.17 38.98 9.72
CA THR A 161 19.63 40.28 9.33
C THR A 161 19.04 40.98 10.55
N GLY A 162 18.73 42.28 10.44
CA GLY A 162 18.11 43.07 11.50
C GLY A 162 18.98 44.28 11.87
N GLU A 163 18.53 45.02 12.87
CA GLU A 163 19.25 46.16 13.46
C GLU A 163 19.98 45.73 14.73
N ASP A 164 21.12 46.38 15.02
CA ASP A 164 21.91 46.25 16.26
C ASP A 164 22.19 44.80 16.72
N TYR A 165 22.23 43.85 15.77
CA TYR A 165 22.62 42.49 16.07
C TYR A 165 24.14 42.39 16.15
N ASP A 166 24.65 42.12 17.36
CA ASP A 166 26.02 41.68 17.57
C ASP A 166 26.01 40.22 18.01
N LEU A 167 26.51 39.34 17.14
CA LEU A 167 26.59 37.92 17.44
C LEU A 167 27.88 37.56 18.21
N GLY A 168 28.80 38.52 18.36
CA GLY A 168 30.08 38.40 19.06
C GLY A 168 30.98 37.27 18.58
N GLU A 169 32.14 37.12 19.23
CA GLU A 169 32.91 35.86 19.30
C GLU A 169 32.48 35.03 20.52
N GLY A 170 31.22 35.19 20.96
CA GLY A 170 30.68 34.47 22.12
C GLY A 170 30.44 32.98 21.85
N PRO A 171 30.31 32.13 22.88
CA PRO A 171 30.17 30.68 22.70
C PRO A 171 28.88 30.27 21.95
N ALA A 172 27.87 31.15 21.89
CA ALA A 172 26.56 30.87 21.28
C ALA A 172 26.61 30.87 19.75
N TYR A 173 27.34 31.81 19.14
CA TYR A 173 27.50 31.90 17.70
C TYR A 173 28.91 31.46 17.27
N GLN A 174 28.99 30.44 16.42
CA GLN A 174 30.28 29.82 16.03
C GLN A 174 30.51 29.83 14.51
N GLY A 175 30.12 30.91 13.81
CA GLY A 175 30.31 31.01 12.36
C GLY A 175 29.40 30.05 11.55
N GLN A 176 28.16 29.89 12.00
CA GLN A 176 27.21 28.94 11.41
C GLN A 176 26.45 29.50 10.18
N ASP A 177 26.85 30.67 9.68
CA ASP A 177 26.40 31.30 8.42
C ASP A 177 27.18 30.85 7.18
N ALA A 178 28.30 30.15 7.37
CA ALA A 178 29.16 29.71 6.27
C ALA A 178 28.40 28.92 5.19
N PHE A 179 28.87 29.07 3.94
CA PHE A 179 28.37 28.26 2.83
C PHE A 179 28.70 26.78 3.07
N THR A 180 27.69 25.93 3.04
CA THR A 180 27.83 24.49 3.21
C THR A 180 27.53 23.73 1.93
N PHE A 181 28.10 22.53 1.82
CA PHE A 181 27.71 21.53 0.85
C PHE A 181 27.46 20.20 1.57
N ASN A 182 26.20 19.81 1.68
CA ASN A 182 25.73 18.64 2.39
C ASN A 182 25.07 17.63 1.44
N TYR A 183 24.98 16.38 1.89
CA TYR A 183 24.23 15.33 1.23
C TYR A 183 23.38 14.53 2.22
N ARG A 184 22.36 13.87 1.68
CA ARG A 184 21.63 12.78 2.32
C ARG A 184 21.36 11.68 1.32
N THR A 185 21.72 10.45 1.67
CA THR A 185 21.32 9.24 0.95
C THR A 185 20.22 8.52 1.72
N THR A 186 19.14 8.12 1.06
CA THR A 186 18.04 7.32 1.61
C THR A 186 17.79 6.11 0.72
N LEU A 187 17.80 4.92 1.30
CA LEU A 187 17.44 3.67 0.63
C LEU A 187 16.22 3.08 1.35
N ASN A 188 15.11 2.91 0.63
CA ASN A 188 13.90 2.31 1.19
C ASN A 188 13.70 0.91 0.59
N LEU A 189 13.64 -0.11 1.44
CA LEU A 189 13.28 -1.47 1.09
C LEU A 189 11.80 -1.65 1.46
N ASN A 190 10.96 -1.86 0.45
CA ASN A 190 9.54 -2.08 0.61
C ASN A 190 9.24 -3.55 0.32
N THR A 191 9.08 -4.36 1.36
CA THR A 191 8.86 -5.80 1.24
C THR A 191 7.40 -6.12 1.54
N SER A 192 6.76 -6.95 0.72
CA SER A 192 5.41 -7.47 0.96
C SER A 192 5.46 -8.99 0.97
N PHE A 193 4.80 -9.63 1.95
CA PHE A 193 4.73 -11.08 2.07
C PHE A 193 3.39 -11.65 1.56
N THR A 194 2.35 -10.82 1.47
CA THR A 194 0.96 -11.21 1.11
C THR A 194 0.41 -10.42 -0.08
N GLY A 195 1.14 -9.41 -0.57
CA GLY A 195 0.68 -8.46 -1.58
C GLY A 195 -0.18 -7.31 -1.03
N LYS A 196 -0.64 -7.39 0.24
CA LYS A 196 -1.47 -6.37 0.88
C LYS A 196 -0.83 -5.72 2.11
N ASP A 197 0.27 -6.30 2.59
CA ASP A 197 1.10 -5.88 3.71
C ASP A 197 2.38 -5.19 3.24
N LEU A 198 3.04 -4.46 4.14
CA LEU A 198 4.31 -3.81 3.86
C LEU A 198 5.20 -3.82 5.11
N LEU A 199 6.34 -4.50 5.01
CA LEU A 199 7.50 -4.28 5.86
C LEU A 199 8.36 -3.18 5.23
N TYR A 200 8.44 -2.06 5.94
CA TYR A 200 9.18 -0.89 5.53
C TYR A 200 10.50 -0.77 6.30
N THR A 201 11.61 -0.87 5.58
CA THR A 201 12.94 -0.62 6.12
C THR A 201 13.58 0.55 5.40
N ARG A 202 14.03 1.57 6.15
CA ARG A 202 14.78 2.69 5.60
C ARG A 202 16.19 2.71 6.14
N LEU A 203 17.16 2.72 5.23
CA LEU A 203 18.55 3.04 5.53
C LEU A 203 18.84 4.48 5.13
N ARG A 204 19.62 5.19 5.94
CA ARG A 204 19.95 6.59 5.70
C ARG A 204 21.36 6.94 6.15
N ALA A 205 22.03 7.79 5.37
CA ALA A 205 23.27 8.45 5.72
C ALA A 205 23.23 9.94 5.33
N GLY A 206 23.98 10.80 6.02
CA GLY A 206 24.11 12.22 5.68
C GLY A 206 25.12 12.96 6.56
N ASN A 207 25.48 14.18 6.14
CA ASN A 207 26.58 14.97 6.72
C ASN A 207 26.17 16.43 7.06
N PHE A 208 24.91 16.66 7.43
CA PHE A 208 24.41 18.01 7.75
C PHE A 208 25.04 18.65 9.02
N GLY A 209 25.74 17.87 9.85
CA GLY A 209 26.50 18.33 11.00
C GLY A 209 25.68 19.14 12.00
N LYS A 210 26.33 20.11 12.65
CA LYS A 210 25.72 21.10 13.55
C LYS A 210 25.62 22.49 12.89
N GLY A 211 25.31 22.54 11.59
CA GLY A 211 25.15 23.80 10.85
C GLY A 211 23.72 24.36 10.84
N ALA A 212 23.52 25.53 10.22
CA ALA A 212 22.23 26.20 10.12
C ALA A 212 21.10 25.31 9.57
N PHE A 213 21.39 24.51 8.54
CA PHE A 213 20.39 23.65 7.91
C PHE A 213 20.04 22.38 8.67
N SER A 214 20.79 22.00 9.71
CA SER A 214 20.57 20.75 10.45
C SER A 214 19.56 20.87 11.58
N GLY A 215 19.14 22.09 11.92
CA GLY A 215 18.34 22.39 13.10
C GLY A 215 19.16 22.55 14.39
N LYS A 216 20.49 22.53 14.27
CA LYS A 216 21.44 22.69 15.38
C LYS A 216 22.35 23.92 15.22
N GLY A 217 22.06 24.77 14.23
CA GLY A 217 22.69 26.08 14.09
C GLY A 217 22.12 27.10 15.08
N TYR A 218 22.59 28.34 14.98
CA TYR A 218 22.30 29.44 15.89
C TYR A 218 20.78 29.66 16.11
N THR A 219 20.01 29.69 15.02
CA THR A 219 18.54 29.84 15.04
C THR A 219 17.79 28.52 15.20
N GLY A 220 18.50 27.46 15.58
CA GLY A 220 17.94 26.17 15.91
C GLY A 220 17.13 25.53 14.77
N ASN A 221 15.98 24.97 15.12
CA ASN A 221 15.19 24.12 14.22
C ASN A 221 14.34 24.87 13.20
N GLN A 222 14.23 26.20 13.30
CA GLN A 222 13.43 26.99 12.35
C GLN A 222 14.08 27.05 10.96
N THR A 223 15.40 26.89 10.90
CA THR A 223 16.16 26.79 9.63
C THR A 223 16.44 25.34 9.21
N GLN A 224 15.85 24.35 9.91
CA GLN A 224 16.05 22.95 9.58
C GLN A 224 15.39 22.62 8.23
N LEU A 225 16.18 22.10 7.30
CA LEU A 225 15.64 21.59 6.04
C LEU A 225 14.93 20.25 6.25
N ASP A 226 13.85 19.99 5.51
CA ASP A 226 13.17 18.67 5.52
C ASP A 226 14.14 17.53 5.14
N VAL A 227 15.12 17.87 4.31
CA VAL A 227 16.13 16.91 3.84
C VAL A 227 17.26 16.66 4.83
N ALA A 228 17.40 17.49 5.86
CA ALA A 228 18.56 17.46 6.75
C ALA A 228 18.65 16.14 7.54
N LYS A 229 19.83 15.54 7.50
CA LYS A 229 20.17 14.38 8.34
C LYS A 229 21.66 14.35 8.61
N GLU A 230 22.02 14.18 9.87
CA GLU A 230 23.39 13.93 10.30
C GLU A 230 23.54 12.49 10.80
N THR A 231 24.52 11.77 10.25
CA THR A 231 24.87 10.41 10.68
C THR A 231 26.37 10.16 10.78
N GLY A 232 27.22 11.18 10.59
CA GLY A 232 28.67 11.04 10.51
C GLY A 232 29.11 10.24 9.28
N ASN A 233 28.38 10.37 8.17
CA ASN A 233 28.54 9.55 6.96
C ASN A 233 28.27 8.04 7.13
N THR A 234 27.87 7.59 8.33
CA THR A 234 27.54 6.18 8.60
C THR A 234 26.10 5.86 8.17
N VAL A 235 25.92 4.70 7.53
CA VAL A 235 24.59 4.18 7.20
C VAL A 235 23.90 3.68 8.47
N LYS A 236 22.69 4.18 8.74
CA LYS A 236 21.87 3.78 9.90
C LYS A 236 20.50 3.30 9.46
N VAL A 237 19.92 2.37 10.22
CA VAL A 237 18.49 2.05 10.13
C VAL A 237 17.71 3.25 10.68
N ASP A 238 17.03 3.98 9.80
CA ASP A 238 16.27 5.20 10.12
C ASP A 238 14.80 4.88 10.41
N LYS A 239 14.25 3.84 9.78
CA LYS A 239 12.87 3.35 9.99
C LYS A 239 12.82 1.85 9.84
N LEU A 240 11.98 1.22 10.66
CA LEU A 240 11.67 -0.20 10.62
C LEU A 240 10.29 -0.40 11.24
N TRP A 241 9.31 -0.75 10.40
CA TRP A 241 7.94 -1.01 10.83
C TRP A 241 7.18 -1.85 9.80
N TYR A 242 6.11 -2.47 10.25
CA TYR A 242 5.25 -3.35 9.48
C TYR A 242 3.81 -2.82 9.49
N GLN A 243 3.16 -2.84 8.34
CA GLN A 243 1.72 -2.56 8.21
C GLN A 243 1.03 -3.75 7.54
N PHE A 244 -0.18 -4.06 7.99
CA PHE A 244 -0.99 -5.11 7.40
C PHE A 244 -2.49 -4.78 7.56
N PRO A 245 -3.33 -5.20 6.61
CA PRO A 245 -4.77 -5.03 6.73
C PRO A 245 -5.37 -6.09 7.66
N VAL A 246 -6.43 -5.72 8.37
CA VAL A 246 -7.32 -6.62 9.11
C VAL A 246 -8.72 -6.44 8.54
N GLY A 247 -9.19 -7.42 7.77
CA GLY A 247 -10.40 -7.25 6.97
C GLY A 247 -10.21 -6.24 5.83
N ASP A 248 -11.26 -5.48 5.53
CA ASP A 248 -11.31 -4.63 4.33
C ASP A 248 -11.03 -3.15 4.63
N ASP A 249 -11.29 -2.71 5.85
CA ASP A 249 -11.30 -1.28 6.22
C ASP A 249 -10.29 -0.89 7.31
N LEU A 250 -9.65 -1.86 7.97
CA LEU A 250 -8.70 -1.61 9.07
C LEU A 250 -7.28 -1.90 8.61
N GLN A 251 -6.37 -0.96 8.84
CA GLN A 251 -4.93 -1.15 8.71
C GLN A 251 -4.27 -1.05 10.08
N VAL A 252 -3.41 -2.00 10.39
CA VAL A 252 -2.64 -2.03 11.63
C VAL A 252 -1.18 -1.75 11.31
N PHE A 253 -0.54 -0.97 12.17
CA PHE A 253 0.87 -0.59 12.10
C PHE A 253 1.56 -0.98 13.39
N VAL A 254 2.78 -1.50 13.29
CA VAL A 254 3.62 -1.80 14.44
C VAL A 254 5.09 -1.71 14.03
N GLY A 255 5.93 -1.15 14.88
CA GLY A 255 7.36 -1.18 14.61
C GLY A 255 8.23 -0.58 15.71
N PRO A 256 9.48 -1.05 15.83
CA PRO A 256 10.44 -0.50 16.77
C PRO A 256 10.96 0.89 16.35
N LEU A 257 10.84 1.26 15.08
CA LEU A 257 11.34 2.53 14.53
C LEU A 257 10.32 3.14 13.57
N ILE A 258 9.27 3.73 14.13
CA ILE A 258 8.19 4.40 13.39
C ILE A 258 8.01 5.84 13.88
N GLU A 259 7.50 6.71 13.00
CA GLU A 259 7.04 8.06 13.38
C GLU A 259 5.51 8.07 13.29
N ASN A 260 4.85 8.76 14.23
CA ASN A 260 3.39 8.86 14.35
C ASN A 260 2.69 9.18 13.02
N TYR A 261 3.25 10.08 12.21
CA TYR A 261 2.60 10.51 10.96
C TYR A 261 2.58 9.44 9.85
N TYR A 262 3.30 8.32 9.99
CA TYR A 262 3.17 7.16 9.07
C TYR A 262 1.85 6.40 9.30
N MET A 263 1.25 6.56 10.48
CA MET A 263 0.06 5.84 10.92
C MET A 263 -1.18 6.73 10.80
N LEU A 264 -1.25 7.54 9.73
CA LEU A 264 -2.35 8.48 9.46
C LEU A 264 -3.23 8.05 8.29
N GLY A 265 -4.51 8.36 8.46
CA GLY A 265 -5.66 8.09 7.61
C GLY A 265 -5.70 8.97 6.38
N ALA A 266 -5.30 10.22 6.55
CA ALA A 266 -5.21 11.18 5.46
C ALA A 266 -3.91 11.97 5.57
N ALA A 267 -3.40 12.40 4.41
CA ALA A 267 -2.32 13.35 4.37
C ALA A 267 -2.84 14.70 4.91
N PRO A 268 -2.22 15.29 5.96
CA PRO A 268 -2.65 16.57 6.50
C PRO A 268 -2.44 17.75 5.55
N SER A 269 -1.56 17.61 4.55
CA SER A 269 -1.23 18.64 3.57
C SER A 269 -0.66 18.01 2.30
N VAL A 270 -0.84 18.70 1.17
CA VAL A 270 -0.23 18.34 -0.12
C VAL A 270 0.94 19.24 -0.50
N TYR A 271 1.21 20.29 0.29
CA TYR A 271 2.32 21.21 0.07
C TYR A 271 3.68 20.48 0.13
N ARG A 272 4.59 20.84 -0.77
CA ARG A 272 5.96 20.33 -0.84
C ARG A 272 6.89 21.39 -0.28
N GLN A 273 7.62 21.06 0.77
CA GLN A 273 8.38 22.01 1.56
C GLN A 273 9.90 21.95 1.36
N ILE A 274 10.59 23.05 1.68
CA ILE A 274 12.05 23.10 1.86
C ILE A 274 12.39 23.04 3.35
N LEU A 275 11.82 23.95 4.13
CA LEU A 275 11.90 23.99 5.58
C LEU A 275 10.99 22.93 6.19
N LYS A 276 11.50 22.24 7.21
CA LYS A 276 10.79 21.15 7.86
C LYS A 276 9.52 21.61 8.57
N GLN A 277 9.46 22.84 9.04
CA GLN A 277 8.29 23.39 9.74
C GLN A 277 6.98 23.36 8.92
N PHE A 278 7.05 23.51 7.60
CA PHE A 278 5.87 23.52 6.72
C PHE A 278 5.41 22.11 6.34
N LYS A 279 6.15 21.08 6.76
CA LYS A 279 5.76 19.69 6.56
C LYS A 279 4.41 19.40 7.24
N LEU A 280 3.55 18.63 6.59
CA LEU A 280 2.24 18.22 7.13
C LEU A 280 1.30 19.40 7.49
N GLY A 281 1.44 20.54 6.82
CA GLY A 281 0.59 21.71 7.07
C GLY A 281 0.92 22.41 8.38
N GLY A 282 2.15 22.28 8.87
CA GLY A 282 2.58 22.68 10.20
C GLY A 282 3.04 21.43 10.95
N TYR A 283 4.36 21.24 11.03
CA TYR A 283 4.97 19.99 11.48
C TYR A 283 4.93 19.81 13.00
N TYR A 284 4.82 20.91 13.74
CA TYR A 284 4.96 20.94 15.18
C TYR A 284 3.62 20.67 15.91
N GLY A 285 3.58 20.81 17.23
CA GLY A 285 2.46 20.39 18.07
C GLY A 285 2.07 18.91 17.90
N VAL A 286 0.92 18.70 17.25
CA VAL A 286 0.31 17.38 17.02
C VAL A 286 1.23 16.47 16.20
N TYR A 287 1.78 16.98 15.09
CA TYR A 287 2.48 16.15 14.11
C TYR A 287 3.99 15.99 14.37
N GLY A 288 4.52 16.70 15.37
CA GLY A 288 5.94 16.61 15.70
C GLY A 288 6.31 15.18 16.06
N ALA A 289 7.43 14.68 15.53
CA ALA A 289 7.72 13.27 15.58
C ALA A 289 9.18 12.98 15.95
N SER A 290 9.36 11.92 16.72
CA SER A 290 10.62 11.20 16.83
C SER A 290 10.41 9.79 16.31
N THR A 291 11.47 9.19 15.77
CA THR A 291 11.46 7.76 15.49
C THR A 291 11.55 6.98 16.79
N ALA A 292 10.57 6.12 17.04
CA ALA A 292 10.45 5.39 18.29
C ALA A 292 9.68 4.07 18.08
N PRO A 293 9.69 3.17 19.07
CA PRO A 293 8.72 2.08 19.15
C PRO A 293 7.29 2.65 19.15
N GLY A 294 6.41 2.03 18.36
CA GLY A 294 5.04 2.47 18.27
C GLY A 294 4.13 1.50 17.53
N ALA A 295 2.84 1.74 17.70
CA ALA A 295 1.77 1.01 17.03
C ALA A 295 0.60 1.94 16.76
N GLY A 296 -0.21 1.57 15.77
CA GLY A 296 -1.37 2.37 15.41
C GLY A 296 -2.34 1.60 14.55
N VAL A 297 -3.54 2.14 14.47
CA VAL A 297 -4.62 1.62 13.64
C VAL A 297 -5.20 2.75 12.81
N VAL A 298 -5.55 2.42 11.58
CA VAL A 298 -6.19 3.33 10.65
C VAL A 298 -7.43 2.65 10.13
N TRP A 299 -8.59 3.20 10.45
CA TRP A 299 -9.87 2.76 9.94
C TRP A 299 -10.32 3.67 8.81
N ARG A 300 -10.60 3.07 7.64
CA ARG A 300 -11.07 3.75 6.44
C ARG A 300 -12.19 2.90 5.83
N PRO A 301 -13.47 3.20 6.14
CA PRO A 301 -14.59 2.45 5.59
C PRO A 301 -14.60 2.52 4.07
N ASN A 302 -15.03 1.43 3.43
CA ASN A 302 -15.18 1.34 1.97
C ASN A 302 -13.86 1.63 1.22
N SER A 303 -12.73 1.20 1.79
CA SER A 303 -11.39 1.42 1.21
C SER A 303 -11.27 0.86 -0.21
N ARG A 304 -12.03 -0.18 -0.54
CA ARG A 304 -12.03 -0.88 -1.83
C ARG A 304 -13.03 -0.32 -2.88
N VAL A 305 -13.85 0.66 -2.52
CA VAL A 305 -14.74 1.38 -3.45
C VAL A 305 -13.93 2.42 -4.25
N ASN A 306 -14.54 3.01 -5.29
CA ASN A 306 -14.00 4.04 -6.17
C ASN A 306 -12.97 4.96 -5.46
N PRO A 307 -11.71 5.03 -5.94
CA PRO A 307 -10.66 5.83 -5.31
C PRO A 307 -10.90 7.34 -5.40
N PHE A 308 -11.82 7.79 -6.25
CA PHE A 308 -12.14 9.21 -6.42
C PHE A 308 -13.19 9.73 -5.44
N ASP A 309 -13.93 8.85 -4.78
CA ASP A 309 -14.97 9.27 -3.84
C ASP A 309 -14.33 9.82 -2.55
N PRO A 310 -14.89 10.90 -1.95
CA PRO A 310 -14.47 11.36 -0.65
C PRO A 310 -14.69 10.29 0.42
N LYS A 311 -13.65 9.98 1.21
CA LYS A 311 -13.66 8.95 2.24
C LYS A 311 -13.39 9.55 3.60
N PHE A 312 -14.08 8.98 4.58
CA PHE A 312 -13.82 9.22 5.99
C PHE A 312 -12.64 8.36 6.45
N SER A 313 -11.85 8.86 7.38
CA SER A 313 -10.79 8.08 8.01
C SER A 313 -10.61 8.46 9.48
N ILE A 314 -10.36 7.46 10.31
CA ILE A 314 -9.94 7.61 11.70
C ILE A 314 -8.58 6.96 11.85
N SER A 315 -7.68 7.62 12.57
CA SER A 315 -6.36 7.08 12.89
C SER A 315 -6.09 7.26 14.36
N LEU A 316 -5.64 6.20 15.01
CA LEU A 316 -5.20 6.22 16.40
C LEU A 316 -3.80 5.62 16.43
N ASN A 317 -2.85 6.30 17.04
CA ASN A 317 -1.51 5.76 17.20
C ASN A 317 -0.86 6.18 18.51
N TYR A 318 0.11 5.36 18.91
CA TYR A 318 0.92 5.55 20.10
C TYR A 318 2.39 5.33 19.73
N THR A 319 3.24 6.25 20.16
CA THR A 319 4.71 6.14 20.04
C THR A 319 5.35 6.43 21.38
N ALA A 320 6.42 5.74 21.75
CA ALA A 320 7.11 5.91 23.04
C ALA A 320 8.61 6.09 22.82
N LYS A 321 9.11 7.32 22.98
CA LYS A 321 10.53 7.63 22.73
C LYS A 321 11.49 6.89 23.66
N ALA A 322 11.05 6.61 24.90
CA ALA A 322 11.77 5.79 25.86
C ALA A 322 11.29 4.31 25.85
N GLY A 323 10.52 3.91 24.85
CA GLY A 323 9.88 2.57 24.79
C GLY A 323 10.85 1.40 24.62
N LYS A 324 12.11 1.66 24.27
CA LYS A 324 13.17 0.64 24.20
C LYS A 324 13.75 0.27 25.57
N ASP A 325 13.50 1.10 26.58
CA ASP A 325 14.05 0.92 27.93
C ASP A 325 13.11 0.01 28.71
N SER A 326 13.64 -1.02 29.39
CA SER A 326 12.83 -2.00 30.15
C SER A 326 12.69 -1.65 31.64
N ASP A 327 12.87 -0.38 31.98
CA ASP A 327 12.85 0.14 33.35
C ASP A 327 11.74 1.20 33.47
N PRO A 328 10.64 0.92 34.20
CA PRO A 328 9.50 1.84 34.30
C PRO A 328 9.84 3.18 34.96
N GLN A 329 10.95 3.25 35.70
CA GLN A 329 11.45 4.51 36.27
C GLN A 329 12.19 5.37 35.24
N LYS A 330 12.62 4.80 34.10
CA LYS A 330 13.38 5.49 33.05
C LYS A 330 12.65 5.58 31.71
N GLY A 331 11.75 4.65 31.44
CA GLY A 331 11.11 4.47 30.15
C GLY A 331 10.13 3.30 30.11
N GLY A 332 10.06 2.64 28.96
CA GLY A 332 9.11 1.56 28.68
C GLY A 332 7.89 2.03 27.89
N ILE A 333 7.08 1.06 27.45
CA ILE A 333 5.82 1.31 26.76
C ILE A 333 4.70 1.38 27.80
N GLY A 334 3.86 2.42 27.72
CA GLY A 334 2.71 2.59 28.62
C GLY A 334 3.04 3.01 30.05
N THR A 335 4.26 3.47 30.32
CA THR A 335 4.69 3.95 31.63
C THR A 335 4.65 5.47 31.73
N ASP A 336 4.74 6.00 32.95
CA ASP A 336 4.83 7.44 33.21
C ASP A 336 6.08 8.10 32.60
N ASN A 337 7.13 7.29 32.39
CA ASN A 337 8.39 7.72 31.81
C ASN A 337 8.55 7.34 30.33
N SER A 338 7.49 6.85 29.68
CA SER A 338 7.53 6.36 28.30
C SER A 338 7.91 7.43 27.26
N ARG A 339 7.78 8.72 27.65
CA ARG A 339 7.93 9.88 26.77
C ARG A 339 7.10 9.66 25.51
N SER A 340 5.81 9.41 25.73
CA SER A 340 4.91 8.95 24.70
C SER A 340 4.13 10.05 24.02
N LYS A 341 3.59 9.72 22.84
CA LYS A 341 2.60 10.52 22.14
C LYS A 341 1.48 9.60 21.70
N PHE A 342 0.28 9.88 22.19
CA PHE A 342 -0.96 9.36 21.63
C PHE A 342 -1.51 10.39 20.64
N LEU A 343 -1.80 9.97 19.40
CA LEU A 343 -2.35 10.84 18.37
C LEU A 343 -3.62 10.22 17.79
N ALA A 344 -4.69 10.99 17.81
CA ALA A 344 -5.95 10.69 17.12
C ALA A 344 -6.15 11.67 15.96
N GLN A 345 -6.47 11.18 14.76
CA GLN A 345 -6.83 12.01 13.61
C GLN A 345 -8.16 11.54 13.04
N VAL A 346 -9.04 12.49 12.74
CA VAL A 346 -10.23 12.29 11.94
C VAL A 346 -10.09 13.12 10.68
N ALA A 347 -10.36 12.53 9.52
CA ALA A 347 -10.29 13.23 8.25
C ALA A 347 -11.40 12.82 7.30
N TYR A 348 -11.79 13.75 6.43
CA TYR A 348 -12.72 13.53 5.34
C TYR A 348 -12.19 14.23 4.09
N GLY A 349 -12.23 13.54 2.96
CA GLY A 349 -11.74 14.12 1.71
C GLY A 349 -11.49 13.08 0.63
N GLY A 350 -11.15 13.56 -0.55
CA GLY A 350 -10.81 12.74 -1.72
C GLY A 350 -9.50 13.23 -2.37
N PRO A 351 -9.27 12.88 -3.64
CA PRO A 351 -8.04 13.26 -4.32
C PRO A 351 -7.85 14.78 -4.50
N GLN A 352 -8.92 15.57 -4.56
CA GLN A 352 -8.85 17.02 -4.80
C GLN A 352 -8.82 17.86 -3.54
N TRP A 353 -9.31 17.35 -2.41
CA TRP A 353 -9.37 18.11 -1.17
C TRP A 353 -9.44 17.19 0.02
N SER A 354 -8.97 17.67 1.17
CA SER A 354 -9.22 17.01 2.44
C SER A 354 -9.23 18.02 3.58
N ILE A 355 -10.07 17.75 4.56
CA ILE A 355 -10.08 18.40 5.86
C ILE A 355 -9.75 17.35 6.91
N SER A 356 -8.99 17.75 7.93
CA SER A 356 -8.69 16.89 9.05
C SER A 356 -8.58 17.67 10.35
N ALA A 357 -9.02 17.03 11.42
CA ALA A 357 -8.79 17.45 12.79
C ALA A 357 -7.96 16.36 13.48
N ALA A 358 -6.98 16.77 14.26
CA ALA A 358 -6.14 15.84 15.01
C ALA A 358 -5.88 16.36 16.42
N TYR A 359 -5.85 15.43 17.36
CA TYR A 359 -5.54 15.68 18.76
C TYR A 359 -4.35 14.81 19.15
N ALA A 360 -3.45 15.36 19.95
CA ALA A 360 -2.36 14.59 20.56
C ALA A 360 -2.25 14.88 22.05
N TYR A 361 -2.16 13.80 22.83
CA TYR A 361 -1.67 13.84 24.20
C TYR A 361 -0.20 13.46 24.19
N ILE A 362 0.63 14.30 24.80
CA ILE A 362 2.09 14.26 24.69
C ILE A 362 2.66 14.21 26.09
N GLN A 363 3.25 13.08 26.44
CA GLN A 363 3.73 12.80 27.79
C GLN A 363 5.22 13.06 27.93
N ASN A 364 5.62 13.63 29.07
CA ASN A 364 6.98 13.65 29.61
C ASN A 364 8.04 14.06 28.59
N GLY A 365 8.01 15.32 28.16
CA GLY A 365 9.00 15.86 27.22
C GLY A 365 9.13 15.07 25.92
N ALA A 366 8.07 14.36 25.48
CA ALA A 366 8.00 13.77 24.15
C ALA A 366 8.03 14.86 23.07
N THR A 367 8.21 14.46 21.82
CA THR A 367 8.42 15.45 20.75
C THR A 367 7.11 16.18 20.43
N VAL A 368 6.98 17.43 20.85
CA VAL A 368 5.90 18.34 20.43
C VAL A 368 6.27 18.98 19.11
N GLY A 369 7.48 19.50 19.02
CA GLY A 369 7.95 20.23 17.86
C GLY A 369 8.99 21.26 18.28
N TYR A 370 9.26 22.20 17.39
CA TYR A 370 10.22 23.26 17.62
C TYR A 370 9.65 24.58 17.12
N GLY A 371 10.14 25.68 17.63
CA GLY A 371 9.62 27.00 17.34
C GLY A 371 10.52 28.04 17.98
N THR A 372 9.95 29.12 18.46
CA THR A 372 10.68 30.01 19.36
C THR A 372 11.11 29.26 20.63
N PRO A 373 12.13 29.73 21.36
CA PRO A 373 12.55 29.17 22.63
C PRO A 373 11.39 28.98 23.62
N LEU A 374 10.48 29.95 23.68
CA LEU A 374 9.34 29.91 24.58
C LEU A 374 8.22 29.05 23.99
N GLY A 375 7.83 29.23 22.73
CA GLY A 375 6.78 28.44 22.08
C GLY A 375 6.99 26.92 22.05
N ALA A 376 8.22 26.43 22.25
CA ALA A 376 8.57 25.00 22.17
C ALA A 376 8.59 24.24 23.51
N SER A 377 8.45 24.91 24.67
CA SER A 377 8.45 24.27 26.00
C SER A 377 7.96 25.20 27.11
N THR A 378 7.56 24.65 28.26
CA THR A 378 7.49 25.42 29.50
C THR A 378 8.91 25.72 30.02
N THR A 379 9.16 26.99 30.34
CA THR A 379 10.43 27.49 30.85
C THR A 379 10.50 27.31 32.37
N VAL A 380 11.62 26.79 32.88
CA VAL A 380 12.05 27.02 34.27
C VAL A 380 13.14 28.09 34.23
N VAL A 381 12.87 29.26 34.81
CA VAL A 381 13.86 30.33 35.02
C VAL A 381 14.54 30.07 36.36
N GLY A 382 15.83 29.72 36.33
CA GLY A 382 16.68 29.71 37.52
C GLY A 382 17.48 31.01 37.61
N GLY A 383 17.57 31.61 38.79
CA GLY A 383 18.30 32.85 39.03
C GLY A 383 19.82 32.66 38.95
N GLY A 384 20.49 33.61 38.27
CA GLY A 384 21.95 33.70 38.15
C GLY A 384 22.56 32.84 37.03
N ASP A 385 23.28 33.51 36.12
CA ASP A 385 24.24 33.11 35.05
C ASP A 385 24.33 31.67 34.47
N SER A 386 23.51 30.69 34.81
CA SER A 386 23.59 29.36 34.18
C SER A 386 22.34 28.48 34.34
N SER A 387 21.84 28.05 33.18
CA SER A 387 21.05 26.82 32.91
C SER A 387 19.53 26.94 32.85
N PHE A 388 19.01 27.06 31.62
CA PHE A 388 17.61 26.83 31.26
C PHE A 388 17.29 25.33 31.24
N SER A 389 16.36 24.86 32.08
CA SER A 389 15.74 23.53 31.90
C SER A 389 14.47 23.69 31.06
N ARG A 390 14.52 23.18 29.82
CA ARG A 390 13.39 23.12 28.88
C ARG A 390 12.63 21.83 29.11
N GLY A 391 11.40 21.88 29.61
CA GLY A 391 10.61 20.66 29.77
C GLY A 391 9.21 20.92 30.31
N PHE A 392 8.27 20.10 29.86
CA PHE A 392 6.88 20.07 30.30
C PHE A 392 6.54 18.67 30.81
N LYS A 393 5.61 18.57 31.74
CA LYS A 393 5.12 17.28 32.28
C LYS A 393 4.32 16.54 31.24
N ASP A 394 3.34 17.22 30.68
CA ASP A 394 2.53 16.76 29.55
C ASP A 394 2.02 17.96 28.75
N ALA A 395 1.55 17.68 27.54
CA ALA A 395 0.97 18.68 26.66
C ALA A 395 -0.21 18.10 25.88
N ASN A 396 -1.18 18.96 25.62
CA ASN A 396 -2.36 18.68 24.82
C ASN A 396 -2.28 19.53 23.55
N ALA A 397 -2.30 18.89 22.39
CA ALA A 397 -2.22 19.58 21.12
C ALA A 397 -3.45 19.29 20.25
N LEU A 398 -3.98 20.32 19.61
CA LEU A 398 -5.05 20.28 18.61
C LEU A 398 -4.51 20.82 17.29
N ALA A 399 -4.87 20.20 16.18
CA ALA A 399 -4.52 20.65 14.85
C ALA A 399 -5.72 20.57 13.92
N LEU A 400 -5.98 21.67 13.20
CA LEU A 400 -6.89 21.71 12.07
C LEU A 400 -6.06 21.87 10.80
N ARG A 401 -6.39 21.08 9.78
CA ARG A 401 -5.69 21.11 8.49
C ARG A 401 -6.71 20.99 7.37
N ALA A 402 -6.49 21.76 6.31
CA ALA A 402 -7.28 21.67 5.10
C ALA A 402 -6.38 21.86 3.89
N TRP A 403 -6.66 21.13 2.82
CA TRP A 403 -6.01 21.39 1.55
C TRP A 403 -6.94 21.13 0.39
N TRP A 404 -6.63 21.78 -0.73
CA TRP A 404 -7.31 21.63 -2.01
C TRP A 404 -6.26 21.67 -3.12
N GLN A 405 -6.48 20.92 -4.19
CA GLN A 405 -5.69 20.97 -5.41
C GLN A 405 -6.60 20.85 -6.65
N PRO A 406 -6.27 21.56 -7.75
CA PRO A 406 -7.01 21.44 -8.99
C PRO A 406 -6.82 20.05 -9.61
N GLN A 407 -7.81 19.61 -10.40
CA GLN A 407 -7.72 18.36 -11.18
C GLN A 407 -6.64 18.44 -12.26
N GLU A 408 -6.56 19.58 -12.92
CA GLU A 408 -5.60 19.86 -13.98
C GLU A 408 -4.60 20.92 -13.52
N SER A 409 -3.36 20.79 -13.98
CA SER A 409 -2.33 21.79 -13.80
C SER A 409 -2.69 23.09 -14.52
N GLY A 410 -2.50 24.23 -13.87
CA GLY A 410 -2.78 25.54 -14.45
C GLY A 410 -2.29 26.68 -13.58
N TRP A 411 -2.86 27.87 -13.76
CA TRP A 411 -2.47 29.07 -13.00
C TRP A 411 -2.97 29.06 -11.54
N ILE A 412 -3.97 28.24 -11.23
CA ILE A 412 -4.52 28.11 -9.88
C ILE A 412 -3.62 27.15 -9.08
N PRO A 413 -3.03 27.57 -7.94
CA PRO A 413 -2.23 26.70 -7.11
C PRO A 413 -3.07 25.68 -6.34
N SER A 414 -2.46 24.57 -5.96
CA SER A 414 -2.91 23.83 -4.78
C SER A 414 -2.67 24.65 -3.52
N ILE A 415 -3.62 24.63 -2.60
CA ILE A 415 -3.58 25.37 -1.34
C ILE A 415 -3.56 24.36 -0.19
N SER A 416 -2.65 24.52 0.75
CA SER A 416 -2.67 23.81 2.03
C SER A 416 -2.61 24.82 3.17
N ALA A 417 -3.54 24.71 4.10
CA ALA A 417 -3.61 25.56 5.28
C ALA A 417 -3.64 24.69 6.54
N GLY A 418 -3.01 25.18 7.59
CA GLY A 418 -3.03 24.51 8.88
C GLY A 418 -2.91 25.48 10.03
N TRP A 419 -3.58 25.13 11.13
CA TRP A 419 -3.50 25.83 12.41
C TRP A 419 -3.40 24.81 13.55
N GLY A 420 -2.49 25.04 14.48
CA GLY A 420 -2.22 24.20 15.63
C GLY A 420 -2.25 25.01 16.92
N LEU A 421 -2.71 24.35 17.99
CA LEU A 421 -2.73 24.86 19.36
C LEU A 421 -2.12 23.80 20.26
N THR A 422 -1.18 24.17 21.12
CA THR A 422 -0.59 23.28 22.10
C THR A 422 -0.61 23.94 23.47
N SER A 423 -1.28 23.29 24.42
CA SER A 423 -1.27 23.69 25.84
C SER A 423 -0.33 22.78 26.61
N PHE A 424 0.62 23.39 27.32
CA PHE A 424 1.61 22.71 28.12
C PHE A 424 1.26 22.80 29.60
N ASN A 425 1.46 21.70 30.31
CA ASN A 425 1.40 21.63 31.76
C ASN A 425 2.82 21.55 32.33
N SER A 426 3.11 22.42 33.29
CA SER A 426 4.42 22.43 33.97
C SER A 426 4.63 21.18 34.83
N ASN A 427 5.89 20.88 35.12
CA ASN A 427 6.23 19.97 36.21
C ASN A 427 5.97 20.67 37.55
N ASP A 428 5.36 19.97 38.52
CA ASP A 428 5.34 20.38 39.92
C ASP A 428 6.77 20.29 40.48
N TYR A 429 7.63 21.25 40.14
CA TYR A 429 8.82 21.50 40.92
C TYR A 429 8.44 22.49 42.00
N ASP A 430 8.51 22.04 43.26
CA ASP A 430 8.36 22.87 44.45
C ASP A 430 9.59 23.79 44.55
N LEU A 431 9.57 24.87 43.76
CA LEU A 431 10.60 25.90 43.74
C LEU A 431 9.96 27.20 44.19
N THR A 432 9.81 27.32 45.51
CA THR A 432 9.26 28.48 46.23
C THR A 432 10.03 29.80 46.01
N GLU A 433 11.11 29.80 45.24
CA GLU A 433 11.97 30.96 44.95
C GLU A 433 11.86 31.53 43.53
N PHE A 434 11.09 30.93 42.60
CA PHE A 434 11.01 31.38 41.20
C PHE A 434 9.57 31.63 40.75
N GLU A 435 9.33 32.70 39.96
CA GLU A 435 8.07 32.89 39.22
C GLU A 435 7.94 31.78 38.16
N ILE A 436 7.39 30.64 38.57
CA ILE A 436 7.03 29.56 37.67
C ILE A 436 5.83 30.02 36.86
N SER A 437 5.87 29.83 35.54
CA SER A 437 4.71 29.97 34.66
C SER A 437 3.92 28.64 34.69
N PRO A 438 2.80 28.52 35.43
CA PRO A 438 2.11 27.26 35.69
C PRO A 438 1.48 26.63 34.44
N LYS A 439 1.01 27.46 33.50
CA LYS A 439 0.44 27.04 32.22
C LYS A 439 0.88 27.95 31.07
N GLN A 440 1.12 27.31 29.94
CA GLN A 440 1.54 27.99 28.72
C GLN A 440 0.79 27.42 27.52
N THR A 441 0.39 28.29 26.60
CA THR A 441 -0.25 27.90 25.33
C THR A 441 0.51 28.48 24.16
N SER A 442 0.80 27.63 23.18
CA SER A 442 1.49 27.99 21.95
C SER A 442 0.66 27.66 20.72
N GLN A 443 0.87 28.39 19.64
CA GLN A 443 0.19 28.19 18.36
C GLN A 443 1.19 28.05 17.22
N ASP A 444 0.78 27.35 16.17
CA ASP A 444 1.46 27.34 14.88
C ASP A 444 0.42 27.50 13.78
N TRP A 445 0.81 28.11 12.67
CA TRP A 445 -0.03 28.07 11.47
C TRP A 445 0.80 28.21 10.21
N MET A 446 0.23 27.76 9.10
CA MET A 446 0.82 28.00 7.80
C MET A 446 -0.21 28.03 6.68
N VAL A 447 0.17 28.69 5.58
CA VAL A 447 -0.46 28.63 4.27
C VAL A 447 0.62 28.32 3.25
N GLY A 448 0.39 27.30 2.43
CA GLY A 448 1.30 26.85 1.38
C GLY A 448 0.58 26.76 0.04
N LEU A 449 1.22 27.31 -0.98
CA LEU A 449 0.76 27.38 -2.35
C LEU A 449 1.72 26.57 -3.24
N GLY A 450 1.17 25.72 -4.10
CA GLY A 450 1.96 24.89 -5.01
C GLY A 450 1.40 24.91 -6.43
N TRP A 451 2.23 25.26 -7.40
CA TRP A 451 1.88 25.22 -8.83
C TRP A 451 2.62 24.07 -9.50
N LYS A 452 1.87 23.03 -9.88
CA LYS A 452 2.39 21.97 -10.75
C LYS A 452 2.47 22.49 -12.18
N ASP A 453 3.51 22.08 -12.90
CA ASP A 453 3.78 22.48 -14.28
C ASP A 453 3.93 24.01 -14.44
N ALA A 454 4.47 24.67 -13.41
CA ALA A 454 4.66 26.11 -13.40
C ALA A 454 5.67 26.56 -14.46
N PHE A 455 5.22 27.33 -15.46
CA PHE A 455 5.97 27.82 -16.62
C PHE A 455 6.48 26.74 -17.59
N ILE A 456 6.98 25.61 -17.07
CA ILE A 456 7.49 24.48 -17.83
C ILE A 456 6.87 23.20 -17.26
N LYS A 457 6.38 22.33 -18.14
CA LYS A 457 5.81 21.03 -17.77
C LYS A 457 6.83 20.18 -17.00
N GLY A 458 6.40 19.58 -15.90
CA GLY A 458 7.21 18.81 -14.95
C GLY A 458 7.77 19.64 -13.78
N ASN A 459 7.83 20.97 -13.91
CA ASN A 459 8.39 21.82 -12.86
C ASN A 459 7.37 22.15 -11.76
N LEU A 460 7.88 22.50 -10.58
CA LEU A 460 7.07 22.82 -9.42
C LEU A 460 7.53 24.14 -8.79
N LEU A 461 6.63 25.12 -8.72
CA LEU A 461 6.80 26.34 -7.92
C LEU A 461 6.10 26.14 -6.58
N GLY A 462 6.77 26.47 -5.48
CA GLY A 462 6.17 26.44 -4.15
C GLY A 462 6.48 27.69 -3.36
N PHE A 463 5.47 28.17 -2.64
CA PHE A 463 5.57 29.28 -1.70
C PHE A 463 4.83 28.90 -0.42
N ALA A 464 5.42 29.14 0.75
CA ALA A 464 4.71 29.05 2.01
C ALA A 464 5.07 30.18 2.95
N ILE A 465 4.09 30.54 3.78
CA ILE A 465 4.24 31.49 4.88
C ILE A 465 3.52 30.92 6.09
N GLY A 466 4.03 31.23 7.27
CA GLY A 466 3.39 30.84 8.51
C GLY A 466 4.16 31.33 9.72
N GLN A 467 3.63 31.00 10.88
CA GLN A 467 4.32 31.18 12.15
C GLN A 467 4.71 29.79 12.67
N PRO A 468 6.02 29.52 12.82
CA PRO A 468 6.50 28.39 13.59
C PRO A 468 5.93 28.45 15.01
N GLN A 469 6.00 27.36 15.77
CA GLN A 469 5.33 27.31 17.07
C GLN A 469 5.80 28.45 17.99
N PHE A 470 4.88 29.30 18.41
CA PHE A 470 5.15 30.49 19.24
C PHE A 470 4.15 30.58 20.39
N GLU A 471 4.59 31.16 21.50
CA GLU A 471 3.77 31.33 22.69
C GLU A 471 2.72 32.43 22.51
N THR A 472 1.49 32.15 22.96
CA THR A 472 0.34 33.06 22.79
C THR A 472 -0.38 33.37 24.09
N ALA A 473 -0.18 32.55 25.13
CA ALA A 473 -0.71 32.82 26.46
C ALA A 473 0.16 32.15 27.52
N ARG A 474 0.32 32.85 28.63
CA ARG A 474 0.92 32.36 29.88
C ARG A 474 0.22 33.00 31.07
N ASP A 475 0.45 32.47 32.26
CA ASP A 475 -0.19 33.03 33.47
C ASP A 475 0.44 34.37 33.89
N SER A 476 1.71 34.62 33.55
CA SER A 476 2.42 35.89 33.80
C SER A 476 2.44 36.81 32.57
N GLY A 477 1.44 37.68 32.44
CA GLY A 477 1.42 38.73 31.41
C GLY A 477 1.10 38.23 29.99
N THR A 478 1.32 39.09 28.99
CA THR A 478 1.05 38.79 27.58
C THR A 478 2.37 38.54 26.84
N PRO A 479 2.58 37.33 26.28
CA PRO A 479 3.79 37.03 25.50
C PRO A 479 3.93 37.92 24.26
N ASP A 480 5.15 38.35 23.94
CA ASP A 480 5.51 38.92 22.64
C ASP A 480 6.42 37.96 21.86
N ASP A 481 5.93 36.73 21.68
CA ASP A 481 6.73 35.64 21.13
C ASP A 481 6.53 35.43 19.62
N GLY A 482 5.85 36.35 18.94
CA GLY A 482 5.52 36.23 17.53
C GLY A 482 6.75 36.14 16.62
N ASN A 483 6.76 35.14 15.74
CA ASN A 483 7.77 34.98 14.69
C ASN A 483 7.09 34.70 13.35
N TYR A 484 7.82 34.83 12.24
CA TYR A 484 7.33 34.44 10.92
C TYR A 484 8.39 33.65 10.20
N ALA A 485 7.94 32.79 9.32
CA ALA A 485 8.80 32.11 8.39
C ALA A 485 8.14 32.03 7.03
N LEU A 486 8.96 32.14 6.00
CA LEU A 486 8.56 32.09 4.60
C LEU A 486 9.56 31.26 3.80
N GLU A 487 9.09 30.58 2.77
CA GLU A 487 9.94 29.94 1.77
C GLU A 487 9.39 30.13 0.37
N LEU A 488 10.30 30.19 -0.60
CA LEU A 488 10.02 30.22 -2.02
C LEU A 488 11.02 29.30 -2.71
N PHE A 489 10.54 28.41 -3.58
CA PHE A 489 11.41 27.56 -4.38
C PHE A 489 10.83 27.27 -5.75
N TYR A 490 11.72 26.96 -6.68
CA TYR A 490 11.33 26.47 -8.00
C TYR A 490 12.12 25.20 -8.32
N GLN A 491 11.44 24.07 -8.47
CA GLN A 491 12.04 22.81 -8.85
C GLN A 491 12.01 22.66 -10.37
N PHE A 492 13.19 22.67 -10.98
CA PHE A 492 13.42 22.24 -12.35
C PHE A 492 13.51 20.72 -12.42
N GLN A 493 12.64 20.08 -13.18
CA GLN A 493 12.71 18.66 -13.49
C GLN A 493 13.61 18.47 -14.73
N VAL A 494 14.87 18.08 -14.51
CA VAL A 494 15.88 17.97 -15.58
C VAL A 494 15.70 16.69 -16.38
N THR A 495 15.42 15.59 -15.68
CA THR A 495 15.04 14.27 -16.25
C THR A 495 14.04 13.62 -15.31
N ASP A 496 13.47 12.45 -15.63
CA ASP A 496 12.56 11.74 -14.72
C ASP A 496 13.18 11.43 -13.33
N ASN A 497 14.51 11.31 -13.29
CA ASN A 497 15.26 10.89 -12.11
C ASN A 497 16.04 12.02 -11.43
N ILE A 498 16.19 13.18 -12.07
CA ILE A 498 17.02 14.29 -11.58
C ILE A 498 16.22 15.59 -11.53
N SER A 499 16.25 16.26 -10.39
CA SER A 499 15.66 17.59 -10.22
C SER A 499 16.62 18.54 -9.52
N VAL A 500 16.60 19.81 -9.92
CA VAL A 500 17.37 20.90 -9.30
C VAL A 500 16.40 21.94 -8.74
N THR A 501 16.56 22.31 -7.47
CA THR A 501 15.63 23.17 -6.75
C THR A 501 16.38 24.31 -6.06
N PRO A 502 16.59 25.46 -6.72
CA PRO A 502 16.88 26.70 -6.02
C PRO A 502 15.73 27.05 -5.06
N ALA A 503 16.09 27.51 -3.87
CA ALA A 503 15.18 27.94 -2.84
C ALA A 503 15.77 29.08 -2.02
N ALA A 504 14.91 29.97 -1.55
CA ALA A 504 15.21 30.96 -0.53
C ALA A 504 14.16 30.89 0.57
N PHE A 505 14.56 31.22 1.79
CA PHE A 505 13.66 31.30 2.92
C PHE A 505 14.07 32.43 3.85
N TYR A 506 13.13 32.89 4.67
CA TYR A 506 13.40 33.88 5.69
C TYR A 506 12.66 33.52 6.98
N VAL A 507 13.30 33.75 8.12
CA VAL A 507 12.75 33.55 9.46
C VAL A 507 12.95 34.85 10.23
N SER A 508 11.86 35.51 10.64
CA SER A 508 11.92 36.72 11.48
C SER A 508 11.79 36.34 12.95
N ARG A 509 12.51 37.05 13.83
CA ARG A 509 12.48 36.85 15.29
C ARG A 509 12.50 35.36 15.67
N PRO A 510 13.53 34.59 15.24
CA PRO A 510 13.62 33.16 15.54
C PRO A 510 13.63 32.88 17.05
N PHE A 511 13.93 33.88 17.88
CA PHE A 511 13.89 33.76 19.33
C PHE A 511 12.63 34.34 19.98
N GLY A 512 11.68 34.83 19.18
CA GLY A 512 10.41 35.42 19.64
C GLY A 512 10.65 36.56 20.62
N GLU A 513 10.11 36.44 21.84
CA GLU A 513 10.20 37.45 22.88
C GLU A 513 11.64 37.66 23.37
N LEU A 514 12.48 36.62 23.29
CA LEU A 514 13.88 36.71 23.71
C LEU A 514 14.77 37.41 22.70
N THR A 515 14.25 37.70 21.50
CA THR A 515 15.01 38.38 20.45
C THR A 515 15.55 39.71 20.97
N GLY A 516 16.86 39.93 20.86
CA GLY A 516 17.48 41.18 21.30
C GLY A 516 17.92 41.21 22.77
N THR A 517 17.65 40.16 23.55
CA THR A 517 17.90 40.20 25.01
C THR A 517 19.37 39.98 25.39
N ASN A 518 20.12 39.22 24.58
CA ASN A 518 21.57 38.97 24.73
C ASN A 518 22.16 38.31 23.47
N ASP A 519 23.46 38.06 23.46
CA ASP A 519 24.23 37.42 22.36
C ASP A 519 23.71 36.03 21.96
N THR A 520 23.03 35.29 22.85
CA THR A 520 22.40 34.00 22.51
C THR A 520 21.14 34.18 21.67
N TYR A 521 20.50 35.35 21.76
CA TYR A 521 19.20 35.63 21.17
C TYR A 521 19.22 36.81 20.19
N GLY A 522 20.26 36.90 19.37
CA GLY A 522 20.37 37.89 18.30
C GLY A 522 21.20 39.13 18.64
N GLY A 523 21.83 39.19 19.82
CA GLY A 523 22.62 40.34 20.26
C GLY A 523 21.79 41.34 21.08
N THR A 524 22.43 42.07 22.00
CA THR A 524 21.73 43.02 22.87
C THR A 524 21.19 44.22 22.08
N GLY A 525 19.88 44.46 22.14
CA GLY A 525 19.20 45.57 21.46
C GLY A 525 18.59 45.23 20.10
N ALA A 526 18.79 44.01 19.60
CA ALA A 526 18.27 43.59 18.30
C ALA A 526 16.77 43.25 18.34
N GLU A 527 15.89 44.21 18.09
CA GLU A 527 14.43 43.97 18.05
C GLU A 527 13.96 43.28 16.75
N SER A 528 14.72 43.42 15.66
CA SER A 528 14.35 42.98 14.31
C SER A 528 15.19 41.81 13.76
N PHE A 529 15.90 41.08 14.64
CA PHE A 529 16.78 39.99 14.23
C PHE A 529 16.06 38.93 13.37
N GLY A 530 16.71 38.52 12.29
CA GLY A 530 16.18 37.55 11.34
C GLY A 530 17.25 36.67 10.71
N THR A 531 16.81 35.69 9.94
CA THR A 531 17.71 34.78 9.21
C THR A 531 17.18 34.54 7.82
N PHE A 532 17.97 34.97 6.84
CA PHE A 532 17.76 34.69 5.43
C PHE A 532 18.57 33.46 5.03
N GLY A 533 17.94 32.49 4.38
CA GLY A 533 18.60 31.30 3.86
C GLY A 533 18.47 31.19 2.36
N TYR A 534 19.53 30.73 1.70
CA TYR A 534 19.54 30.46 0.27
C TYR A 534 20.21 29.12 0.01
N LEU A 535 19.66 28.32 -0.91
CA LEU A 535 20.21 27.03 -1.26
C LEU A 535 19.81 26.55 -2.66
N VAL A 536 20.60 25.63 -3.18
CA VAL A 536 20.26 24.78 -4.32
C VAL A 536 20.26 23.33 -3.85
N LYS A 537 19.11 22.67 -3.98
CA LYS A 537 18.96 21.24 -3.71
C LYS A 537 18.90 20.47 -5.02
N THR A 538 19.82 19.54 -5.24
CA THR A 538 19.74 18.57 -6.35
C THR A 538 19.30 17.22 -5.82
N SER A 539 18.29 16.61 -6.42
CA SER A 539 17.78 15.29 -6.02
C SER A 539 17.95 14.29 -7.16
N PHE A 540 18.49 13.12 -6.82
CA PHE A 540 18.61 11.95 -7.70
C PHE A 540 17.71 10.83 -7.17
N LYS A 541 16.97 10.16 -8.04
CA LYS A 541 16.09 9.02 -7.72
C LYS A 541 16.48 7.82 -8.59
N PHE A 542 16.46 6.63 -8.02
CA PHE A 542 16.77 5.38 -8.73
C PHE A 542 16.12 4.17 -8.06
#